data_AF-A0A117M5U6-F1
#
_entry.id   AF-A0A117M5U6-F1
#
_cell.length_a   1.000
_cell.length_b   1.000
_cell.length_c   1.000
_cell.angle_alpha   90.00
_cell.angle_beta   90.00
_cell.angle_gamma   90.00
#
_symmetry.space_group_name_H-M   'P 1'
#
loop_
_entity.id
_entity.type
_entity.pdbx_description
1 polymer ?
#
loop_
_entity_poly.entity_id
_entity_poly.type
_entity_poly.pdbx_seq_one_letter_code
_entity_poly.pdbx_strand_id
1 'polypeptide(L)'
;MRIENSVNDDFSLLKKLFFESKKSFPSKIYGNYTGIVYDKNKKEVYLFTPHNGTKTLFYFFDKENKILIFDNSLKYVIDLMRENGYKVELDDEGTYCLVTVGYMIGERTLIKNVKKLKPATIFKFDGGSLSYENFFKISSYPSRKIDENVIIEELDNLFVEAFKTEYDKDLK
;
A
#
# COMPACT_ATOMS: atom_id res chain seq x y z
N MET A 1 7.19 8.77 -10.10
CA MET A 1 5.71 8.64 -10.25
C MET A 1 5.34 9.29 -11.57
N ARG A 2 4.49 8.74 -12.46
CA ARG A 2 4.08 9.50 -13.68
C ARG A 2 2.57 9.50 -13.82
N ILE A 3 1.99 10.71 -13.79
CA ILE A 3 0.67 11.05 -14.32
C ILE A 3 0.83 12.43 -14.95
N GLU A 4 0.26 12.61 -16.14
CA GLU A 4 0.13 13.83 -16.95
C GLU A 4 0.91 15.08 -16.49
N ASN A 5 1.89 15.45 -17.34
CA ASN A 5 2.69 16.68 -17.57
C ASN A 5 2.25 18.05 -16.97
N SER A 6 1.49 18.14 -15.88
CA SER A 6 0.90 19.39 -15.38
C SER A 6 1.48 19.86 -14.05
N VAL A 7 2.46 19.15 -13.47
CA VAL A 7 3.02 19.48 -12.16
C VAL A 7 4.53 19.21 -12.12
N ASN A 8 5.29 20.13 -11.53
CA ASN A 8 6.76 20.14 -11.56
C ASN A 8 7.43 19.21 -10.52
N ASP A 9 6.68 18.66 -9.56
CA ASP A 9 7.21 17.81 -8.50
C ASP A 9 6.16 16.82 -7.95
N ASP A 10 6.65 15.70 -7.39
CA ASP A 10 5.82 14.60 -6.86
C ASP A 10 4.90 15.05 -5.71
N PHE A 11 5.33 15.99 -4.86
CA PHE A 11 4.54 16.43 -3.72
C PHE A 11 3.34 17.25 -4.16
N SER A 12 3.54 18.20 -5.07
CA SER A 12 2.46 19.00 -5.65
C SER A 12 1.45 18.12 -6.41
N LEU A 13 1.94 17.08 -7.10
CA LEU A 13 1.09 16.10 -7.77
C LEU A 13 0.24 15.31 -6.76
N LEU A 14 0.87 14.73 -5.72
CA LEU A 14 0.17 14.02 -4.65
C LEU A 14 -0.88 14.90 -3.99
N LYS A 15 -0.55 16.16 -3.71
CA LYS A 15 -1.47 17.14 -3.13
C LYS A 15 -2.68 17.36 -4.04
N LYS A 16 -2.46 17.61 -5.34
CA LYS A 16 -3.54 17.78 -6.32
C LYS A 16 -4.45 16.55 -6.35
N LEU A 17 -3.88 15.35 -6.54
CA LEU A 17 -4.64 14.10 -6.62
C LEU A 17 -5.43 13.81 -5.33
N PHE A 18 -4.83 14.05 -4.17
CA PHE A 18 -5.49 13.86 -2.87
C PHE A 18 -6.72 14.78 -2.73
N PHE A 19 -6.62 16.05 -3.13
CA PHE A 19 -7.75 16.96 -3.04
C PHE A 19 -8.83 16.72 -4.11
N GLU A 20 -8.46 16.20 -5.28
CA GLU A 20 -9.43 15.76 -6.30
C GLU A 20 -10.22 14.52 -5.86
N SER A 21 -9.56 13.55 -5.22
CA SER A 21 -10.16 12.24 -4.98
C SER A 21 -9.61 11.55 -3.72
N LYS A 22 -9.89 12.11 -2.54
CA LYS A 22 -9.30 11.67 -1.25
C LYS A 22 -9.16 10.15 -1.06
N LYS A 23 -10.20 9.36 -1.36
CA LYS A 23 -10.24 7.93 -1.04
C LYS A 23 -9.69 7.03 -2.15
N SER A 24 -9.72 7.46 -3.40
CA SER A 24 -9.30 6.63 -4.53
C SER A 24 -8.12 7.22 -5.30
N PHE A 25 -7.57 8.37 -4.92
CA PHE A 25 -6.41 8.94 -5.60
C PHE A 25 -5.22 7.97 -5.75
N PRO A 26 -4.94 7.04 -4.82
CA PRO A 26 -3.82 6.11 -5.02
C PRO A 26 -4.03 5.20 -6.23
N SER A 27 -5.27 5.00 -6.70
CA SER A 27 -5.57 4.20 -7.90
C SER A 27 -5.07 4.83 -9.19
N LYS A 28 -4.79 6.14 -9.16
CA LYS A 28 -4.23 6.86 -10.30
C LYS A 28 -2.69 6.75 -10.33
N ILE A 29 -2.07 6.27 -9.25
CA ILE A 29 -0.62 6.30 -9.08
C ILE A 29 -0.01 4.95 -9.45
N TYR A 30 0.90 4.95 -10.43
CA TYR A 30 1.66 3.77 -10.80
C TYR A 30 3.11 3.86 -10.34
N GLY A 31 3.61 2.76 -9.76
CA GLY A 31 5.01 2.61 -9.36
C GLY A 31 5.18 1.86 -8.03
N ASN A 32 6.42 1.88 -7.54
CA ASN A 32 6.84 1.21 -6.31
C ASN A 32 6.90 2.21 -5.14
N TYR A 33 5.79 2.37 -4.41
CA TYR A 33 5.67 3.36 -3.35
C TYR A 33 4.91 2.83 -2.13
N THR A 34 5.11 3.50 -1.00
CA THR A 34 4.19 3.55 0.14
C THR A 34 4.07 5.02 0.51
N GLY A 35 2.87 5.51 0.78
CA GLY A 35 2.70 6.93 1.02
C GLY A 35 1.85 7.24 2.25
N ILE A 36 2.04 8.46 2.74
CA ILE A 36 1.37 9.01 3.90
C ILE A 36 0.88 10.41 3.55
N VAL A 37 -0.37 10.73 3.86
CA VAL A 37 -0.88 12.10 3.85
C VAL A 37 -1.42 12.43 5.23
N TYR A 38 -0.96 13.53 5.81
CA TYR A 38 -1.54 14.10 7.01
C TYR A 38 -2.34 15.36 6.66
N ASP A 39 -3.67 15.27 6.73
CA ASP A 39 -4.58 16.41 6.54
C ASP A 39 -4.67 17.17 7.87
N LYS A 40 -3.86 18.23 8.02
CA LYS A 40 -3.80 19.06 9.24
C LYS A 40 -5.14 19.71 9.59
N ASN A 41 -5.96 20.05 8.59
CA ASN A 41 -7.25 20.72 8.81
C ASN A 41 -8.25 19.76 9.45
N LYS A 42 -8.22 18.49 9.03
CA LYS A 42 -9.10 17.44 9.57
C LYS A 42 -8.48 16.61 10.69
N LYS A 43 -7.17 16.75 10.91
CA LYS A 43 -6.35 15.91 11.80
C LYS A 43 -6.45 14.42 11.45
N GLU A 44 -6.46 14.12 10.14
CA GLU A 44 -6.60 12.76 9.61
C GLU A 44 -5.29 12.30 8.99
N VAL A 45 -4.92 11.04 9.24
CA VAL A 45 -3.77 10.37 8.61
C VAL A 45 -4.30 9.38 7.57
N TYR A 46 -3.73 9.42 6.38
CA TYR A 46 -4.00 8.48 5.30
C TYR A 46 -2.72 7.73 4.94
N LEU A 47 -2.75 6.41 5.03
CA LEU A 47 -1.67 5.51 4.60
C LEU A 47 -2.13 4.79 3.35
N PHE A 48 -1.26 4.60 2.37
CA PHE A 48 -1.64 3.89 1.14
C PHE A 48 -0.50 3.05 0.58
N THR A 49 -0.89 1.87 0.09
CA THR A 49 0.00 0.84 -0.47
C THR A 49 -0.11 0.80 -2.00
N PRO A 50 0.90 0.27 -2.70
CA PRO A 50 0.86 0.22 -4.15
C PRO A 50 -0.10 -0.87 -4.64
N HIS A 51 -0.52 -0.78 -5.90
CA HIS A 51 -1.45 -1.72 -6.53
C HIS A 51 -1.02 -3.19 -6.40
N ASN A 52 0.26 -3.44 -6.67
CA ASN A 52 0.84 -4.79 -6.76
C ASN A 52 1.39 -5.33 -5.43
N GLY A 53 1.32 -4.55 -4.34
CA GLY A 53 1.82 -4.98 -3.03
C GLY A 53 3.34 -5.14 -2.92
N THR A 54 4.11 -4.58 -3.86
CA THR A 54 5.59 -4.64 -3.88
C THR A 54 6.22 -4.02 -2.64
N LYS A 55 5.63 -2.96 -2.10
CA LYS A 55 5.97 -2.42 -0.78
C LYS A 55 4.91 -2.78 0.24
N THR A 56 5.36 -3.15 1.43
CA THR A 56 4.51 -3.46 2.56
C THR A 56 4.47 -2.27 3.52
N LEU A 57 3.33 -2.11 4.20
CA LEU A 57 3.20 -1.22 5.35
C LEU A 57 2.64 -2.04 6.51
N PHE A 58 3.25 -1.92 7.68
CA PHE A 58 2.82 -2.56 8.92
C PHE A 58 2.27 -1.51 9.86
N TYR A 59 1.29 -1.88 10.67
CA TYR A 59 0.73 -0.99 11.67
C TYR A 59 0.31 -1.72 12.94
N PHE A 60 0.44 -1.01 14.06
CA PHE A 60 -0.14 -1.31 15.35
C PHE A 60 -1.13 -0.21 15.70
N PHE A 61 -2.29 -0.59 16.24
CA PHE A 61 -3.31 0.36 16.66
C PHE A 61 -3.82 0.05 18.05
N ASP A 62 -3.60 1.01 18.95
CA ASP A 62 -4.19 1.04 20.27
C ASP A 62 -5.44 1.93 20.23
N LYS A 63 -6.60 1.29 20.29
CA LYS A 63 -7.90 1.95 20.24
C LYS A 63 -8.20 2.75 21.50
N GLU A 64 -7.72 2.32 22.67
CA GLU A 64 -8.01 2.95 23.96
C GLU A 64 -7.28 4.29 24.08
N ASN A 65 -5.98 4.27 23.78
CA ASN A 65 -5.15 5.48 23.82
C ASN A 65 -5.14 6.27 22.51
N LYS A 66 -5.82 5.76 21.47
CA LYS A 66 -5.91 6.37 20.13
C LYS A 66 -4.53 6.57 19.51
N ILE A 67 -3.67 5.58 19.66
CA ILE A 67 -2.30 5.59 19.15
C ILE A 67 -2.20 4.69 17.93
N LEU A 68 -1.70 5.24 16.84
CA LEU A 68 -1.36 4.51 15.63
C LEU A 68 0.16 4.57 15.42
N ILE A 69 0.79 3.41 15.39
CA ILE A 69 2.20 3.24 15.03
C ILE A 69 2.25 2.50 13.71
N PHE A 70 3.02 2.99 12.75
CA PHE A 70 3.13 2.37 11.43
C PHE A 70 4.50 2.64 10.82
N ASP A 71 4.95 1.71 9.98
CA ASP A 71 6.19 1.82 9.22
C ASP A 71 6.18 0.83 8.05
N ASN A 72 7.10 0.94 7.09
CA ASN A 72 7.28 -0.07 6.04
C ASN A 72 8.14 -1.27 6.50
N SER A 73 8.75 -1.17 7.67
CA SER A 73 9.53 -2.20 8.34
C SER A 73 8.84 -2.68 9.61
N LEU A 74 8.59 -4.00 9.68
CA LEU A 74 8.06 -4.61 10.90
C LEU A 74 8.98 -4.35 12.11
N LYS A 75 10.30 -4.32 11.90
CA LYS A 75 11.28 -4.03 12.96
C LYS A 75 11.04 -2.64 13.57
N TYR A 76 10.87 -1.61 12.74
CA TYR A 76 10.67 -0.25 13.25
C TYR A 76 9.33 -0.09 13.96
N VAL A 77 8.26 -0.77 13.51
CA VAL A 77 7.00 -0.81 14.26
C VAL A 77 7.21 -1.42 15.66
N ILE A 78 7.95 -2.53 15.76
CA ILE A 78 8.27 -3.18 17.03
C ILE A 78 9.09 -2.26 17.94
N ASP A 79 10.10 -1.58 17.41
CA ASP A 79 10.96 -0.69 18.18
C ASP A 79 10.15 0.51 18.72
N LEU A 80 9.36 1.16 17.86
CA LEU A 80 8.47 2.25 18.25
C LEU A 80 7.43 1.80 19.28
N MET A 81 6.89 0.57 19.16
CA MET A 81 6.01 -0.01 20.17
C MET A 81 6.70 -0.09 21.53
N ARG A 82 7.93 -0.63 21.59
CA ARG A 82 8.69 -0.75 22.84
C ARG A 82 9.02 0.61 23.45
N GLU A 83 9.43 1.57 22.63
CA GLU A 83 9.72 2.94 23.05
C GLU A 83 8.50 3.63 23.67
N ASN A 84 7.29 3.27 23.22
CA ASN A 84 6.03 3.77 23.76
C ASN A 84 5.43 2.86 24.86
N GLY A 85 6.21 1.93 25.41
CA GLY A 85 5.80 1.10 26.55
C GLY A 85 4.88 -0.07 26.20
N TYR A 86 4.68 -0.37 24.91
CA TYR A 86 3.88 -1.52 24.49
C TYR A 86 4.65 -2.82 24.61
N LYS A 87 3.96 -3.86 25.10
CA LYS A 87 4.50 -5.23 25.13
C LYS A 87 4.53 -5.82 23.72
N VAL A 88 5.64 -6.46 23.39
CA VAL A 88 5.82 -7.18 22.12
C VAL A 88 5.77 -8.68 22.40
N GLU A 89 4.74 -9.34 21.88
CA GLU A 89 4.49 -10.78 22.05
C GLU A 89 4.36 -11.46 20.69
N LEU A 90 4.65 -12.75 20.63
CA LEU A 90 4.39 -13.54 19.44
C LEU A 90 2.87 -13.69 19.22
N ASP A 91 2.46 -13.66 17.95
CA ASP A 91 1.12 -14.11 17.54
C ASP A 91 1.17 -15.62 17.35
N ASP A 92 0.43 -16.38 18.16
CA ASP A 92 0.44 -17.85 18.09
C ASP A 92 0.01 -18.34 16.70
N GLU A 93 -1.06 -17.75 16.15
CA GLU A 93 -1.57 -18.04 14.80
C GLU A 93 -0.55 -17.67 13.71
N GLY A 94 0.07 -16.50 13.82
CA GLY A 94 1.17 -16.08 12.94
C GLY A 94 2.36 -17.04 13.01
N THR A 95 2.68 -17.54 14.20
CA THR A 95 3.74 -18.53 14.41
C THR A 95 3.39 -19.86 13.73
N TYR A 96 2.16 -20.35 13.90
CA TYR A 96 1.68 -21.53 13.18
C TYR A 96 1.70 -21.33 11.66
N CYS A 97 1.33 -20.15 11.15
CA CYS A 97 1.44 -19.84 9.72
C CYS A 97 2.89 -20.01 9.25
N LEU A 98 3.86 -19.41 9.95
CA LEU A 98 5.26 -19.50 9.54
C LEU A 98 5.77 -20.94 9.55
N VAL A 99 5.53 -21.66 10.64
CA VAL A 99 6.11 -22.99 10.86
C VAL A 99 5.43 -24.05 9.98
N THR A 100 4.12 -23.92 9.75
CA THR A 100 3.35 -24.94 9.02
C THR A 100 3.44 -24.77 7.50
N VAL A 101 3.37 -23.54 6.99
CA VAL A 101 3.31 -23.27 5.54
C VAL A 101 4.46 -22.41 5.00
N GLY A 102 5.31 -21.86 5.87
CA GLY A 102 6.50 -21.09 5.45
C GLY A 102 6.23 -19.61 5.13
N TYR A 103 5.01 -19.10 5.31
CA TYR A 103 4.68 -17.69 5.04
C TYR A 103 3.52 -17.19 5.91
N MET A 104 3.38 -15.85 6.02
CA MET A 104 2.28 -15.21 6.75
C MET A 104 0.99 -15.20 5.92
N ILE A 105 -0.12 -15.69 6.49
CA ILE A 105 -1.42 -15.69 5.82
C ILE A 105 -2.16 -14.37 6.08
N GLY A 106 -2.67 -13.75 5.02
CA GLY A 106 -3.51 -12.56 5.09
C GLY A 106 -2.76 -11.33 5.61
N GLU A 107 -3.33 -10.68 6.64
CA GLU A 107 -2.80 -9.44 7.23
C GLU A 107 -1.93 -9.72 8.47
N ARG A 108 -1.65 -10.99 8.77
CA ARG A 108 -0.93 -11.37 9.99
C ARG A 108 0.55 -11.01 9.90
N THR A 109 1.15 -10.86 11.08
CA THR A 109 2.59 -10.85 11.28
C THR A 109 2.93 -11.81 12.42
N LEU A 110 4.22 -12.03 12.68
CA LEU A 110 4.66 -12.79 13.86
C LEU A 110 4.39 -12.08 15.18
N ILE A 111 4.03 -10.80 15.15
CA ILE A 111 3.86 -9.98 16.35
C ILE A 111 2.37 -9.76 16.59
N LYS A 112 1.94 -10.07 17.81
CA LYS A 112 0.56 -9.88 18.25
C LYS A 112 0.16 -8.41 18.09
N ASN A 113 -1.04 -8.17 17.59
CA ASN A 113 -1.62 -6.84 17.33
C ASN A 113 -0.91 -5.99 16.26
N VAL A 114 0.13 -6.49 15.60
CA VAL A 114 0.73 -5.83 14.42
C VAL A 114 0.21 -6.48 13.15
N LYS A 115 -0.35 -5.65 12.26
CA LYS A 115 -0.95 -6.10 11.00
C LYS A 115 -0.19 -5.58 9.80
N LYS A 116 -0.12 -6.40 8.76
CA LYS A 116 0.29 -6.02 7.42
C LYS A 116 -0.91 -5.38 6.70
N LEU A 117 -0.75 -4.16 6.21
CA LEU A 117 -1.75 -3.51 5.38
C LEU A 117 -1.81 -4.19 4.01
N LYS A 118 -3.02 -4.48 3.53
CA LYS A 118 -3.24 -5.13 2.23
C LYS A 118 -2.70 -4.27 1.08
N PRO A 119 -2.30 -4.90 -0.04
CA PRO A 119 -2.05 -4.20 -1.29
C PRO A 119 -3.27 -3.36 -1.71
N ALA A 120 -3.02 -2.37 -2.58
CA ALA A 120 -4.06 -1.55 -3.18
C ALA A 120 -5.08 -0.98 -2.19
N THR A 121 -4.63 -0.59 -1.00
CA THR A 121 -5.51 -0.16 0.08
C THR A 121 -5.13 1.25 0.51
N ILE A 122 -6.12 2.12 0.65
CA ILE A 122 -6.01 3.34 1.45
C ILE A 122 -6.56 3.06 2.85
N PHE A 123 -5.83 3.49 3.86
CA PHE A 123 -6.13 3.33 5.26
C PHE A 123 -6.19 4.72 5.89
N LYS A 124 -7.25 5.01 6.63
CA LYS A 124 -7.50 6.29 7.26
C LYS A 124 -7.59 6.12 8.77
N PHE A 125 -6.88 6.96 9.49
CA PHE A 125 -7.02 7.18 10.93
C PHE A 125 -7.49 8.61 11.19
N ASP A 126 -8.57 8.77 11.94
CA ASP A 126 -9.21 10.07 12.24
C ASP A 126 -8.99 10.55 13.68
N GLY A 127 -8.04 9.94 14.41
CA GLY A 127 -7.82 10.23 15.81
C GLY A 127 -8.64 9.37 16.79
N GLY A 128 -9.42 8.41 16.30
CA GLY A 128 -10.06 7.43 17.19
C GLY A 128 -10.51 6.13 16.51
N SER A 129 -10.66 6.13 15.19
CA SER A 129 -11.10 4.98 14.43
C SER A 129 -10.26 4.76 13.19
N LEU A 130 -10.25 3.50 12.74
CA LEU A 130 -9.61 3.08 11.49
C LEU A 130 -10.68 2.77 10.47
N SER A 131 -10.47 3.24 9.24
CA SER A 131 -11.24 2.81 8.06
C SER A 131 -10.28 2.50 6.93
N TYR A 132 -10.66 1.58 6.05
CA TYR A 132 -9.85 1.22 4.91
C TYR A 132 -10.72 0.97 3.68
N GLU A 133 -10.16 1.23 2.51
CA GLU A 133 -10.82 1.03 1.23
C GLU A 133 -9.82 0.42 0.26
N ASN A 134 -10.19 -0.70 -0.34
CA ASN A 134 -9.41 -1.31 -1.41
C ASN A 134 -9.81 -0.67 -2.73
N PHE A 135 -8.85 -0.03 -3.40
CA PHE A 135 -9.09 0.71 -4.63
C PHE A 135 -8.74 -0.09 -5.89
N PHE A 136 -8.13 -1.27 -5.74
CA PHE A 136 -7.82 -2.17 -6.84
C PHE A 136 -7.85 -3.62 -6.37
N LYS A 137 -8.57 -4.45 -7.13
CA LYS A 137 -8.68 -5.89 -6.91
C LYS A 137 -8.56 -6.59 -8.26
N ILE A 138 -7.69 -7.60 -8.33
CA ILE A 138 -7.65 -8.48 -9.49
C ILE A 138 -8.96 -9.27 -9.51
N SER A 139 -9.75 -9.08 -10.57
CA SER A 139 -10.95 -9.86 -10.83
C SER A 139 -10.60 -11.10 -11.65
N SER A 140 -11.34 -12.18 -11.43
CA SER A 140 -11.32 -13.31 -12.35
C SER A 140 -11.94 -12.86 -13.66
N TYR A 141 -11.18 -12.90 -14.75
CA TYR A 141 -11.72 -12.67 -16.08
C TYR A 141 -12.27 -13.99 -16.62
N PRO A 142 -13.49 -14.00 -17.22
CA PRO A 142 -13.97 -15.18 -17.90
C PRO A 142 -12.98 -15.56 -19.01
N SER A 143 -12.75 -16.86 -19.21
CA SER A 143 -11.90 -17.34 -20.28
C SER A 143 -12.43 -16.82 -21.62
N ARG A 144 -11.63 -16.02 -22.33
CA ARG A 144 -11.92 -15.55 -23.68
C ARG A 144 -11.05 -16.34 -24.64
N LYS A 145 -11.65 -16.83 -25.74
CA LYS A 145 -10.87 -17.28 -26.90
C LYS A 145 -10.44 -16.03 -27.67
N ILE A 146 -9.17 -15.68 -27.53
CA ILE A 146 -8.52 -14.59 -28.27
C ILE A 146 -7.53 -15.26 -29.22
N ASP A 147 -7.37 -14.71 -30.42
CA ASP A 147 -6.38 -15.20 -31.38
C ASP A 147 -4.96 -15.06 -30.80
N GLU A 148 -4.11 -16.06 -31.03
CA GLU A 148 -2.76 -16.10 -30.47
C GLU A 148 -1.90 -14.93 -30.96
N ASN A 149 -2.02 -14.53 -32.24
CA ASN A 149 -1.23 -13.42 -32.76
C ASN A 149 -1.63 -12.10 -32.10
N VAL A 150 -2.92 -11.91 -31.82
CA VAL A 150 -3.42 -10.74 -31.08
C VAL A 150 -2.87 -10.70 -29.65
N ILE A 151 -2.75 -11.86 -28.99
CA ILE A 151 -2.15 -11.93 -27.65
C ILE A 151 -0.67 -11.57 -27.70
N ILE A 152 0.06 -12.08 -28.69
CA ILE A 152 1.50 -11.80 -28.85
C ILE A 152 1.74 -10.31 -29.10
N GLU A 153 0.99 -9.70 -30.01
CA GLU A 153 1.11 -8.27 -30.33
C GLU A 153 0.79 -7.39 -29.11
N GLU A 154 -0.29 -7.69 -28.38
CA GLU A 154 -0.67 -6.92 -27.19
C GLU A 154 0.36 -7.07 -26.07
N LEU A 155 0.90 -8.28 -25.87
CA LEU A 155 1.95 -8.52 -24.88
C LEU A 155 3.21 -7.71 -25.19
N ASP A 156 3.65 -7.68 -26.45
CA ASP A 156 4.82 -6.90 -26.88
C ASP A 156 4.59 -5.40 -26.67
N ASN A 157 3.42 -4.88 -27.06
CA ASN A 157 3.05 -3.48 -26.85
C ASN A 157 3.08 -3.09 -25.38
N LEU A 158 2.45 -3.87 -24.50
CA LEU A 158 2.42 -3.62 -23.06
C LEU A 158 3.82 -3.71 -22.43
N PHE A 159 4.65 -4.63 -22.93
CA PHE A 159 6.04 -4.77 -22.45
C PHE A 159 6.90 -3.56 -22.83
N VAL A 160 6.82 -3.11 -24.09
CA VAL A 160 7.52 -1.91 -24.57
C VAL A 160 7.05 -0.66 -23.81
N GLU A 161 5.75 -0.52 -23.55
CA GLU A 161 5.19 0.56 -22.75
C GLU A 161 5.74 0.56 -21.32
N ALA A 162 5.79 -0.62 -20.68
CA ALA A 162 6.36 -0.77 -19.34
C ALA A 162 7.84 -0.35 -19.29
N PHE A 163 8.64 -0.74 -20.30
CA PHE A 163 10.03 -0.33 -20.42
C PHE A 163 10.17 1.19 -20.56
N LYS A 164 9.47 1.81 -21.51
CA LYS A 164 9.48 3.27 -21.68
C LYS A 164 9.08 3.99 -20.38
N THR A 165 8.05 3.48 -19.71
CA THR A 165 7.57 4.04 -18.45
C THR A 165 8.63 4.01 -17.35
N GLU A 166 9.45 2.97 -17.29
CA GLU A 166 10.51 2.86 -16.29
C GLU A 166 11.72 3.72 -16.64
N TYR A 167 12.22 3.64 -17.87
CA TYR A 167 13.51 4.23 -18.26
C TYR A 167 13.44 5.68 -18.77
N ASP A 168 12.33 6.13 -19.37
CA ASP A 168 12.23 7.51 -19.89
C ASP A 168 12.33 8.57 -18.77
N LYS A 169 12.13 8.15 -17.51
CA LYS A 169 12.27 9.02 -16.34
C LYS A 169 13.73 9.44 -16.11
N ASP A 170 14.69 8.60 -16.49
CA ASP A 170 16.13 8.81 -16.25
C ASP A 170 16.81 9.60 -17.37
N LEU A 171 16.10 9.85 -18.48
CA LEU A 171 16.60 10.62 -19.63
C LEU A 171 16.40 12.14 -19.49
N LYS A 172 15.93 12.61 -18.32
CA LYS A 172 15.61 14.03 -18.04
C LYS A 172 16.50 14.62 -16.96
#